data_AF-A0A8J7LZ95-F1
#
_entry.id   AF-A0A8J7LZ95-F1
#
_cell.length_a   1.000
_cell.length_b   1.000
_cell.length_c   1.000
_cell.angle_alpha   90.00
_cell.angle_beta   90.00
_cell.angle_gamma   90.00
#
_symmetry.space_group_name_H-M   'P 1'
#
loop_
_entity.id
_entity.type
_entity.pdbx_description
1 polymer ?
#
loop_
_entity_poly.entity_id
_entity_poly.type
_entity_poly.pdbx_seq_one_letter_code
_entity_poly.pdbx_strand_id
1 'polypeptide(L)'
;MVGNDDLKYELERNNFVRAAEIAASRGLAENELREIQFEALWQMAQNRNAVGTRKLAQEWGVSKQELKEYLQNRAVEHRKTGDIKLLTSCYDAGTGKYFSFEEWLEFYAEKWKDYQ
;
A
#
# COMPACT_ATOMS: atom_id res chain seq x y z
N MET A 1 -6.11 -3.98 -31.50
CA MET A 1 -5.42 -4.89 -30.57
C MET A 1 -5.00 -4.06 -29.36
N VAL A 2 -5.87 -3.95 -28.36
CA VAL A 2 -5.63 -3.21 -27.11
C VAL A 2 -6.14 -4.15 -26.05
N GLY A 3 -5.26 -4.90 -25.39
CA GLY A 3 -5.71 -6.01 -24.55
C GLY A 3 -4.64 -6.63 -23.68
N ASN A 4 -3.38 -6.69 -24.13
CA ASN A 4 -2.28 -7.14 -23.27
C ASN A 4 -1.41 -5.98 -22.75
N ASP A 5 -1.29 -4.89 -23.50
CA ASP A 5 -0.36 -3.81 -23.16
C ASP A 5 -0.83 -2.93 -21.99
N ASP A 6 -2.13 -2.71 -21.76
CA ASP A 6 -2.54 -1.71 -20.75
C ASP A 6 -2.16 -2.08 -19.32
N LEU A 7 -2.29 -3.35 -18.91
CA LEU A 7 -1.88 -3.78 -17.57
C LEU A 7 -0.37 -3.62 -17.40
N LYS A 8 0.39 -4.10 -18.37
CA LYS A 8 1.85 -3.98 -18.39
C LYS A 8 2.29 -2.52 -18.36
N TYR A 9 1.63 -1.68 -19.15
CA TYR A 9 1.86 -0.24 -19.22
C TYR A 9 1.65 0.43 -17.87
N GLU A 10 0.55 0.12 -17.17
CA GLU A 10 0.28 0.68 -15.85
C GLU A 10 1.24 0.16 -14.77
N LEU A 11 1.67 -1.10 -14.85
CA LEU A 11 2.69 -1.67 -13.97
C LEU A 11 4.07 -1.01 -14.19
N GLU A 12 4.50 -0.81 -15.45
CA GLU A 12 5.79 -0.22 -15.79
C GLU A 12 5.94 1.23 -15.31
N ARG A 13 4.83 1.97 -15.25
CA ARG A 13 4.78 3.33 -14.69
C ARG A 13 4.43 3.37 -13.20
N ASN A 14 4.40 2.22 -12.52
CA ASN A 14 4.10 2.08 -11.10
C ASN A 14 2.72 2.61 -10.69
N ASN A 15 1.73 2.59 -11.59
CA ASN A 15 0.34 2.97 -11.28
C ASN A 15 -0.45 1.75 -10.81
N PHE A 16 -0.11 1.25 -9.61
CA PHE A 16 -0.65 -0.01 -9.12
C PHE A 16 -2.16 0.05 -8.82
N VAL A 17 -2.72 1.22 -8.49
CA VAL A 17 -4.19 1.37 -8.32
C VAL A 17 -4.90 1.06 -9.65
N ARG A 18 -4.45 1.67 -10.75
CA ARG A 18 -5.03 1.41 -12.07
C ARG A 18 -4.73 0.00 -12.56
N ALA A 19 -3.53 -0.51 -12.28
CA ALA A 19 -3.18 -1.88 -12.61
C ALA A 19 -4.10 -2.88 -11.91
N ALA A 20 -4.45 -2.66 -10.63
CA ALA A 20 -5.37 -3.52 -9.89
C ALA A 20 -6.79 -3.49 -10.50
N GLU A 21 -7.28 -2.32 -10.91
CA GLU A 21 -8.57 -2.20 -11.61
C GLU A 21 -8.60 -3.00 -12.92
N ILE A 22 -7.54 -2.87 -13.73
CA ILE A 22 -7.39 -3.59 -15.00
C ILE A 22 -7.25 -5.09 -14.76
N ALA A 23 -6.49 -5.50 -13.74
CA ALA A 23 -6.32 -6.90 -13.36
C ALA A 23 -7.66 -7.54 -12.94
N ALA A 24 -8.42 -6.84 -12.09
CA ALA A 24 -9.74 -7.27 -11.66
C ALA A 24 -10.73 -7.39 -12.83
N SER A 25 -10.74 -6.41 -13.74
CA SER A 25 -11.65 -6.43 -14.90
C SER A 25 -11.34 -7.55 -15.89
N ARG A 26 -10.11 -8.08 -15.88
CA ARG A 26 -9.66 -9.18 -16.73
C ARG A 26 -9.83 -10.55 -16.09
N GLY A 27 -10.25 -10.61 -14.82
CA GLY A 27 -10.39 -11.87 -14.09
C GLY A 27 -9.07 -12.58 -13.85
N LEU A 28 -7.99 -11.84 -13.57
CA LEU A 28 -6.72 -12.43 -13.13
C LEU A 28 -6.94 -13.27 -11.87
N ALA A 29 -6.01 -14.20 -11.62
CA ALA A 29 -6.08 -15.02 -10.43
C ALA A 29 -6.02 -14.15 -9.17
N GLU A 30 -6.75 -14.56 -8.13
CA GLU A 30 -6.91 -13.76 -6.91
C GLU A 30 -5.57 -13.41 -6.26
N ASN A 31 -4.60 -14.32 -6.30
CA ASN A 31 -3.25 -14.09 -5.78
C ASN A 31 -2.52 -12.98 -6.56
N GLU A 32 -2.59 -12.96 -7.88
CA GLU A 32 -1.92 -11.94 -8.71
C GLU A 32 -2.57 -10.56 -8.50
N LEU A 33 -3.90 -10.52 -8.44
CA LEU A 33 -4.62 -9.28 -8.11
C LEU A 33 -4.23 -8.77 -6.72
N ARG A 34 -4.12 -9.68 -5.75
CA ARG A 34 -3.79 -9.34 -4.37
C ARG A 34 -2.38 -8.76 -4.25
N GLU A 35 -1.41 -9.29 -4.99
CA GLU A 35 -0.05 -8.73 -5.05
C GLU A 35 -0.04 -7.28 -5.56
N ILE A 36 -0.76 -7.00 -6.66
CA ILE A 36 -0.85 -5.65 -7.23
C ILE A 36 -1.54 -4.68 -6.25
N GLN A 37 -2.60 -5.13 -5.58
CA GLN A 37 -3.29 -4.36 -4.55
C GLN A 37 -2.35 -4.02 -3.39
N PHE A 38 -1.57 -4.98 -2.90
CA PHE A 38 -0.65 -4.73 -1.81
C PHE A 38 0.48 -3.76 -2.18
N GLU A 39 0.98 -3.81 -3.41
CA GLU A 39 1.95 -2.82 -3.89
C GLU A 39 1.36 -1.40 -3.97
N ALA A 40 0.10 -1.26 -4.38
CA ALA A 40 -0.58 0.03 -4.32
C ALA A 40 -0.72 0.54 -2.88
N LEU A 41 -1.04 -0.35 -1.92
CA LEU A 41 -1.14 0.00 -0.50
C LEU A 41 0.22 0.42 0.08
N TRP A 42 1.29 -0.27 -0.32
CA TRP A 42 2.66 0.08 0.03
C TRP A 42 3.02 1.49 -0.45
N GLN A 43 2.77 1.80 -1.73
CA GLN A 43 3.02 3.14 -2.27
C GLN A 43 2.24 4.25 -1.54
N MET A 44 0.99 4.00 -1.20
CA MET A 44 0.18 4.95 -0.43
C MET A 44 0.79 5.20 0.96
N ALA A 45 1.24 4.12 1.63
CA ALA A 45 1.87 4.21 2.96
C ALA A 45 3.24 4.90 2.92
N GLN A 46 4.04 4.67 1.88
CA GLN A 46 5.30 5.38 1.64
C GLN A 46 5.09 6.89 1.57
N ASN A 47 4.02 7.33 0.92
CA ASN A 47 3.63 8.74 0.83
C ASN A 47 2.92 9.27 2.09
N ARG A 48 2.90 8.50 3.18
CA ARG A 48 2.25 8.83 4.47
C ARG A 48 0.76 9.16 4.31
N ASN A 49 0.10 8.59 3.31
CA ASN A 49 -1.31 8.84 3.02
C ASN A 49 -2.22 7.92 3.84
N ALA A 50 -2.38 8.20 5.13
CA ALA A 50 -3.10 7.31 6.04
C ALA A 50 -4.57 7.11 5.65
N VAL A 51 -5.22 8.19 5.18
CA VAL A 51 -6.62 8.15 4.75
C VAL A 51 -6.78 7.35 3.45
N GLY A 52 -5.89 7.57 2.49
CA GLY A 52 -5.90 6.86 1.21
C GLY A 52 -5.61 5.37 1.37
N THR A 53 -4.54 5.01 2.09
CA THR A 53 -4.20 3.61 2.40
C THR A 53 -5.38 2.90 3.05
N ARG A 54 -6.01 3.54 4.03
CA ARG A 54 -7.15 2.97 4.76
C ARG A 54 -8.36 2.73 3.86
N LYS A 55 -8.77 3.73 3.09
CA LYS A 55 -9.94 3.63 2.20
C LYS A 55 -9.74 2.55 1.14
N LEU A 56 -8.56 2.53 0.52
CA LEU A 56 -8.23 1.60 -0.54
C LEU A 56 -8.19 0.15 -0.03
N ALA A 57 -7.65 -0.09 1.16
CA ALA A 57 -7.66 -1.40 1.79
C ALA A 57 -9.09 -1.89 2.05
N GLN A 58 -9.96 -0.99 2.53
CA GLN A 58 -11.38 -1.31 2.76
C GLN A 58 -12.10 -1.65 1.45
N GLU A 59 -11.86 -0.89 0.37
CA GLU A 59 -12.44 -1.15 -0.96
C GLU A 59 -12.02 -2.52 -1.53
N TRP A 60 -10.83 -3.01 -1.16
CA TRP A 60 -10.30 -4.30 -1.60
C TRP A 60 -10.51 -5.44 -0.60
N GLY A 61 -11.26 -5.19 0.48
CA GLY A 61 -11.54 -6.19 1.51
C GLY A 61 -10.29 -6.67 2.27
N VAL A 62 -9.21 -5.88 2.27
CA VAL A 62 -7.98 -6.18 3.02
C VAL A 62 -8.22 -5.83 4.48
N SER A 63 -8.00 -6.79 5.37
CA SER A 63 -8.21 -6.56 6.80
C SER A 63 -7.13 -5.62 7.37
N LYS A 64 -7.45 -4.94 8.47
CA LYS A 64 -6.49 -4.10 9.20
C LYS A 64 -5.24 -4.89 9.59
N GLN A 65 -5.41 -6.10 10.10
CA GLN A 65 -4.31 -6.94 10.56
C GLN A 65 -3.42 -7.35 9.39
N GLU A 66 -4.03 -7.81 8.31
CA GLU A 66 -3.34 -8.23 7.09
C GLU A 66 -2.54 -7.07 6.47
N LEU A 67 -3.14 -5.88 6.36
CA LEU A 67 -2.44 -4.69 5.89
C LEU A 67 -1.26 -4.31 6.80
N LYS A 68 -1.47 -4.32 8.12
CA LYS A 68 -0.43 -3.96 9.09
C LYS A 68 0.76 -4.92 8.97
N GLU A 69 0.51 -6.22 8.96
CA GLU A 69 1.54 -7.25 8.81
C GLU A 69 2.30 -7.10 7.49
N TYR A 70 1.60 -6.89 6.38
CA TYR A 70 2.23 -6.68 5.07
C TYR A 70 3.16 -5.46 5.09
N LEU A 71 2.68 -4.30 5.56
CA LEU A 71 3.48 -3.07 5.60
C LEU A 71 4.69 -3.18 6.55
N GLN A 72 4.53 -3.87 7.68
CA GLN A 72 5.64 -4.14 8.61
C GLN A 72 6.71 -5.03 7.96
N ASN A 73 6.29 -6.13 7.32
CA ASN A 73 7.21 -7.03 6.63
C ASN A 73 7.96 -6.30 5.51
N ARG A 74 7.25 -5.48 4.72
CA ARG A 74 7.85 -4.67 3.65
C ARG A 74 8.86 -3.67 4.19
N ALA A 75 8.56 -3.00 5.31
CA ALA A 75 9.52 -2.11 5.96
C ALA A 75 10.78 -2.87 6.42
N VAL A 76 10.63 -4.07 6.99
CA VAL A 76 11.77 -4.93 7.38
C VAL A 76 12.62 -5.32 6.18
N GLU A 77 12.00 -5.66 5.03
CA GLU A 77 12.72 -5.98 3.79
C GLU A 77 13.54 -4.79 3.30
N HIS A 78 12.95 -3.58 3.22
CA HIS A 78 13.65 -2.37 2.80
C HIS A 78 14.81 -2.01 3.74
N ARG A 79 14.69 -2.25 5.05
CA ARG A 79 15.83 -2.10 5.99
C ARG A 79 16.97 -3.05 5.64
N LYS A 80 16.66 -4.32 5.34
CA LYS A 80 17.67 -5.34 5.03
C LYS A 80 18.40 -5.04 3.71
N THR A 81 17.72 -4.47 2.73
CA THR A 81 18.30 -4.08 1.44
C THR A 81 19.05 -2.75 1.47
N GLY A 82 18.96 -2.01 2.59
CA GLY A 82 19.62 -0.71 2.76
C GLY A 82 18.82 0.48 2.20
N ASP A 83 17.61 0.26 1.68
CA ASP A 83 16.72 1.30 1.19
C ASP A 83 15.93 1.95 2.34
N ILE A 84 16.68 2.65 3.22
CA ILE A 84 16.13 3.22 4.46
C ILE A 84 15.44 4.57 4.26
N LYS A 85 15.61 5.22 3.10
CA LYS A 85 15.11 6.59 2.85
C LYS A 85 13.61 6.68 3.07
N LEU A 86 12.86 5.69 2.59
CA LEU A 86 11.41 5.60 2.69
C LEU A 86 10.91 5.36 4.13
N LEU A 87 11.80 4.88 4.99
CA LEU A 87 11.52 4.53 6.39
C LEU A 87 11.89 5.64 7.37
N THR A 88 12.62 6.66 6.90
CA THR A 88 13.01 7.80 7.71
C THR A 88 11.82 8.57 8.28
N SER A 89 12.11 9.34 9.33
CA SER A 89 11.12 10.18 9.98
C SER A 89 10.59 11.25 9.03
N CYS A 90 9.28 11.31 8.87
CA CYS A 90 8.57 12.31 8.09
C CYS A 90 7.69 13.16 9.00
N TYR A 91 7.59 14.46 8.71
CA TYR A 91 6.68 15.35 9.41
C TYR A 91 5.23 15.02 9.02
N ASP A 92 4.38 14.86 10.03
CA ASP A 92 2.95 14.65 9.89
C ASP A 92 2.20 15.93 10.31
N ALA A 93 1.61 16.61 9.34
CA ALA A 93 0.90 17.86 9.57
C ALA A 93 -0.38 17.70 10.41
N GLY A 94 -0.98 16.51 10.42
CA GLY A 94 -2.19 16.23 11.21
C GLY A 94 -1.93 16.15 12.71
N THR A 95 -0.70 15.81 13.11
CA THR A 95 -0.29 15.62 14.51
C THR A 95 0.74 16.63 14.98
N GLY A 96 1.42 17.34 14.06
CA GLY A 96 2.51 18.26 14.38
C GLY A 96 3.79 17.55 14.83
N LYS A 97 3.95 16.26 14.51
CA LYS A 97 5.07 15.41 14.95
C LYS A 97 5.83 14.82 13.78
N TYR A 98 7.05 14.39 14.04
CA TYR A 98 7.80 13.53 13.13
C TYR A 98 7.58 12.08 13.51
N PHE A 99 7.31 11.24 12.52
CA PHE A 99 7.18 9.79 12.70
C PHE A 99 8.08 9.06 11.71
N SER A 100 8.85 8.10 12.21
CA SER A 100 9.35 7.01 11.36
C SER A 100 8.19 6.26 10.69
N PHE A 101 8.48 5.45 9.68
CA PHE A 101 7.44 4.66 9.02
C PHE A 101 6.67 3.77 10.02
N GLU A 102 7.37 3.11 10.94
CA GLU A 102 6.76 2.19 11.89
C GLU A 102 5.94 2.91 12.94
N GLU A 103 6.40 4.06 13.46
CA GLU A 103 5.61 4.89 14.38
C GLU A 103 4.36 5.42 13.70
N TRP A 104 4.48 5.85 12.43
CA TRP A 104 3.35 6.29 11.63
C TRP A 104 2.35 5.15 11.43
N LEU A 105 2.84 3.96 11.07
CA LEU A 105 2.00 2.79 10.85
C LEU A 105 1.26 2.40 12.12
N GLU A 106 1.95 2.33 13.26
CA GLU A 106 1.32 2.00 14.55
C GLU A 106 0.24 3.03 14.91
N PHE A 107 0.60 4.31 14.87
CA PHE A 107 -0.30 5.41 15.24
C PHE A 107 -1.58 5.45 14.41
N TYR A 108 -1.48 5.19 13.10
CA TYR A 108 -2.65 5.22 12.23
C TYR A 108 -3.39 3.89 12.21
N ALA A 109 -2.69 2.75 12.30
CA ALA A 109 -3.34 1.44 12.40
C ALA A 109 -4.21 1.35 13.65
N GLU A 110 -3.77 1.85 14.80
CA GLU A 110 -4.60 1.91 16.03
C GLU A 110 -5.93 2.63 15.80
N LYS A 111 -5.94 3.64 14.94
CA LYS A 111 -7.13 4.46 14.61
C LYS A 111 -7.99 3.86 13.50
N TRP A 112 -7.49 2.86 12.77
CA TRP A 112 -8.30 2.14 11.81
C TRP A 112 -9.31 1.30 12.57
N LYS A 113 -10.59 1.52 12.25
CA LYS A 113 -11.67 0.66 12.71
C LYS A 113 -11.54 -0.67 12.00
N ASP A 114 -11.87 -1.76 12.69
CA ASP A 114 -12.04 -3.04 12.04
C ASP A 114 -13.19 -2.90 11.04
N TYR A 115 -12.95 -3.31 9.79
CA TYR A 115 -13.98 -3.36 8.76
C TYR A 115 -14.65 -4.73 8.89
N GLN A 116 -15.97 -4.72 9.13
CA GLN A 116 -16.83 -5.92 9.09
C GLN A 116 -17.28 -6.20 7.67
#